data_AF-A0A183HLV9-F1
#
_entry.id   AF-A0A183HLV9-F1
#
_cell.length_a   1.000
_cell.length_b   1.000
_cell.length_c   1.000
_cell.angle_alpha   90.00
_cell.angle_beta   90.00
_cell.angle_gamma   90.00
#
_symmetry.space_group_name_H-M   'P 1'
#
loop_
_entity.id
_entity.type
_entity.pdbx_description
1 polymer ?
#
loop_
_entity_poly.entity_id
_entity_poly.type
_entity_poly.pdbx_seq_one_letter_code
_entity_poly.pdbx_strand_id
1 'polypeptide(L)'
;MENENAGEETDGMIHSSLKSTEKMRICRKLSDLMCPWAIPVLLKEMPLATNDLLNKNCHLLLLSECNCHKMMQDFPTEFAETAKNYMMLVTPSVSRIDSSKMNPQEFWNFGVQMQGKFSENGGCGYVLKPLIMREELYTPGDMIPIPPQVYFNIFGGNEIFRK
;
A
#
# COMPACT_ATOMS: atom_id res chain seq x y z
N MET A 1 -5.76 20.56 -61.72
CA MET A 1 -5.49 19.38 -60.89
C MET A 1 -4.66 19.91 -59.72
N GLU A 2 -5.31 20.71 -58.86
CA GLU A 2 -5.72 20.31 -57.48
C GLU A 2 -4.44 20.20 -56.62
N ASN A 3 -3.97 21.20 -55.86
CA ASN A 3 -4.53 22.12 -54.85
C ASN A 3 -5.06 21.44 -53.56
N GLU A 4 -4.36 21.76 -52.46
CA GLU A 4 -4.78 21.87 -51.03
C GLU A 4 -5.09 20.61 -50.18
N ASN A 5 -4.25 20.38 -49.14
CA ASN A 5 -4.59 20.26 -47.70
C ASN A 5 -3.28 19.98 -46.93
N ALA A 6 -2.73 20.77 -46.00
CA ALA A 6 -3.24 21.44 -44.80
C ALA A 6 -3.79 20.48 -43.72
N GLY A 7 -3.04 20.39 -42.60
CA GLY A 7 -3.53 20.06 -41.26
C GLY A 7 -3.88 18.60 -40.94
N GLU A 8 -3.16 17.99 -40.01
CA GLU A 8 -3.60 17.84 -38.61
C GLU A 8 -2.80 16.73 -37.90
N GLU A 9 -1.97 17.16 -36.96
CA GLU A 9 -1.63 16.35 -35.78
C GLU A 9 -2.93 15.98 -35.08
N THR A 10 -3.18 14.69 -34.83
CA THR A 10 -4.11 14.31 -33.77
C THR A 10 -3.51 13.20 -32.93
N ASP A 11 -3.05 13.68 -31.77
CA ASP A 11 -2.82 12.99 -30.52
C ASP A 11 -3.86 11.87 -30.31
N GLY A 12 -3.38 10.62 -30.39
CA GLY A 12 -4.15 9.42 -30.14
C GLY A 12 -4.40 9.23 -28.66
N MET A 13 -5.19 10.12 -28.07
CA MET A 13 -5.66 10.07 -26.70
C MET A 13 -6.61 8.87 -26.55
N ILE A 14 -6.06 7.74 -26.10
CA ILE A 14 -6.86 6.57 -25.71
C ILE A 14 -7.63 6.95 -24.45
N HIS A 15 -8.82 7.53 -24.65
CA HIS A 15 -9.86 7.60 -23.64
C HIS A 15 -10.38 6.17 -23.42
N SER A 16 -9.64 5.35 -22.67
CA SER A 16 -10.18 4.13 -22.10
C SER A 16 -11.19 4.52 -21.05
N SER A 17 -12.47 4.60 -21.45
CA SER A 17 -13.61 4.70 -20.56
C SER A 17 -13.44 3.72 -19.39
N LEU A 18 -13.32 4.27 -18.17
CA LEU A 18 -13.25 3.51 -16.92
C LEU A 18 -14.53 2.68 -16.80
N LYS A 19 -14.52 1.45 -17.32
CA LYS A 19 -15.59 0.48 -17.08
C LYS A 19 -15.68 0.28 -15.56
N SER A 20 -16.78 0.75 -14.96
CA SER A 20 -17.07 0.45 -13.56
C SER A 20 -17.14 -1.06 -13.42
N THR A 21 -16.23 -1.63 -12.64
CA THR A 21 -16.27 -3.05 -12.29
C THR A 21 -17.52 -3.27 -11.45
N GLU A 22 -18.55 -3.83 -12.07
CA GLU A 22 -19.78 -4.17 -11.38
C GLU A 22 -19.46 -5.20 -10.30
N LYS A 23 -19.70 -4.84 -9.03
CA LYS A 23 -19.41 -5.72 -7.90
C LYS A 23 -20.44 -6.84 -7.87
N MET A 24 -20.01 -8.09 -8.06
CA MET A 24 -20.88 -9.24 -7.90
C MET A 24 -21.34 -9.39 -6.44
N ARG A 25 -22.63 -9.62 -6.23
CA ARG A 25 -23.16 -9.91 -4.89
C ARG A 25 -22.78 -11.32 -4.48
N ILE A 26 -22.29 -11.46 -3.25
CA ILE A 26 -21.93 -12.76 -2.67
C ILE A 26 -23.21 -13.44 -2.17
N CYS A 27 -23.33 -14.75 -2.38
CA CYS A 27 -24.47 -15.52 -1.86
C CYS A 27 -24.37 -15.68 -0.33
N ARG A 28 -25.52 -15.87 0.33
CA ARG A 28 -25.59 -15.94 1.80
C ARG A 28 -24.64 -16.98 2.40
N LYS A 29 -24.58 -18.18 1.82
CA LYS A 29 -23.69 -19.27 2.29
C LYS A 29 -22.20 -18.89 2.32
N LEU A 30 -21.75 -18.07 1.37
CA LEU A 30 -20.37 -17.56 1.34
C LEU A 30 -20.18 -16.38 2.28
N SER A 31 -21.20 -15.52 2.40
CA SER A 31 -21.19 -14.42 3.37
C SER A 31 -21.10 -14.92 4.81
N ASP A 32 -21.78 -16.02 5.14
CA ASP A 32 -21.81 -16.61 6.47
C ASP A 32 -20.44 -17.21 6.89
N LEU A 33 -19.54 -17.47 5.93
CA LEU A 33 -18.16 -17.93 6.20
C LEU A 33 -17.19 -16.77 6.49
N MET A 34 -17.56 -15.53 6.17
CA MET A 34 -16.69 -14.37 6.38
C MET A 34 -16.64 -14.01 7.85
N CYS A 35 -15.43 -13.81 8.38
CA CYS A 35 -15.29 -13.21 9.71
C CYS A 35 -15.80 -11.77 9.68
N PRO A 36 -16.69 -11.35 10.59
CA PRO A 36 -17.25 -9.99 10.59
C PRO A 36 -16.19 -8.88 10.61
N TRP A 37 -15.06 -9.13 11.27
CA TRP A 37 -13.95 -8.19 11.37
C TRP A 37 -13.06 -8.10 10.13
N ALA A 38 -13.11 -9.10 9.26
CA ALA A 38 -12.26 -9.25 8.07
C ALA A 38 -12.98 -8.82 6.77
N ILE A 39 -14.11 -8.11 6.88
CA ILE A 39 -14.83 -7.58 5.72
C ILE A 39 -14.09 -6.32 5.25
N PRO A 40 -13.46 -6.32 4.06
CA PRO A 40 -12.67 -5.19 3.61
C PRO A 40 -13.55 -3.99 3.24
N VAL A 41 -13.22 -2.82 3.75
CA VAL A 41 -13.83 -1.55 3.36
C VAL A 41 -12.87 -0.77 2.46
N LEU A 42 -13.36 -0.35 1.29
CA LEU A 42 -12.56 0.45 0.35
C LEU A 42 -12.37 1.86 0.92
N LEU A 43 -11.12 2.22 1.20
CA LEU A 43 -10.75 3.56 1.62
C LEU A 43 -10.24 4.35 0.41
N LYS A 44 -10.93 5.46 0.09
CA LYS A 44 -10.56 6.34 -1.03
C LYS A 44 -9.82 7.59 -0.57
N GLU A 45 -10.20 8.12 0.59
CA GLU A 45 -9.69 9.37 1.16
C GLU A 45 -9.54 9.20 2.68
N MET A 46 -8.68 10.01 3.30
CA MET A 46 -8.52 9.98 4.76
C MET A 46 -9.73 10.63 5.44
N PRO A 47 -10.36 9.96 6.42
CA PRO A 47 -11.43 10.57 7.20
C PRO A 47 -10.83 11.59 8.18
N LEU A 48 -10.81 12.87 7.80
CA LEU A 48 -10.31 13.97 8.63
C LEU A 48 -11.11 14.19 9.91
N ALA A 49 -12.38 13.79 9.89
CA ALA A 49 -13.25 13.75 11.05
C ALA A 49 -14.41 12.82 10.71
N THR A 50 -14.44 11.61 11.27
CA THR A 50 -15.66 10.86 11.60
C THR A 50 -15.30 9.47 12.09
N ASN A 51 -15.53 9.23 13.38
CA ASN A 51 -15.60 7.90 13.97
C ASN A 51 -16.75 7.03 13.38
N ASP A 52 -17.56 7.58 12.47
CA ASP A 52 -18.74 6.93 11.89
C ASP A 52 -18.45 6.11 10.62
N LEU A 53 -17.42 6.46 9.83
CA LEU A 53 -17.14 5.74 8.58
C LEU A 53 -16.49 4.37 8.85
N LEU A 54 -15.68 4.31 9.90
CA LEU A 54 -14.98 3.11 10.34
C LEU A 54 -15.74 2.53 11.54
N ASN A 55 -16.78 1.77 11.21
CA ASN A 55 -17.52 1.00 12.21
C ASN A 55 -16.53 0.21 13.08
N LYS A 56 -16.70 0.22 14.41
CA LYS A 56 -15.82 -0.46 15.38
C LYS A 56 -15.60 -1.95 15.10
N ASN A 57 -16.45 -2.54 14.26
CA ASN A 57 -16.38 -3.94 13.86
C ASN A 57 -15.59 -4.18 12.56
N CYS A 58 -15.15 -3.14 11.84
CA CYS A 58 -14.39 -3.27 10.61
C CYS A 58 -12.93 -2.95 10.86
N HIS A 59 -12.07 -3.96 10.82
CA HIS A 59 -10.63 -3.76 11.02
C HIS A 59 -9.81 -3.84 9.74
N LEU A 60 -10.42 -4.12 8.57
CA LEU A 60 -9.70 -4.32 7.31
C LEU A 60 -10.02 -3.21 6.30
N LEU A 61 -8.98 -2.49 5.87
CA LEU A 61 -9.05 -1.40 4.90
C LEU A 61 -8.40 -1.82 3.60
N LEU A 62 -9.11 -1.61 2.49
CA LEU A 62 -8.60 -1.85 1.15
C LEU A 62 -8.24 -0.51 0.50
N LEU A 63 -7.00 -0.38 0.02
CA LEU A 63 -6.50 0.81 -0.63
C LEU A 63 -5.91 0.46 -2.00
N SER A 64 -6.08 1.35 -2.98
CA SER A 64 -5.25 1.31 -4.18
C SER A 64 -3.87 1.88 -3.88
N GLU A 65 -2.86 1.42 -4.61
CA GLU A 65 -1.48 1.93 -4.52
C GLU A 65 -1.42 3.46 -4.60
N CYS A 66 -2.13 4.08 -5.55
CA CYS A 66 -2.14 5.53 -5.73
C CYS A 66 -2.79 6.26 -4.55
N ASN A 67 -3.92 5.76 -4.04
CA ASN A 67 -4.59 6.38 -2.91
C ASN A 67 -3.74 6.25 -1.65
N CYS A 68 -3.12 5.10 -1.43
CA CYS A 68 -2.22 4.88 -0.29
C CYS A 68 -1.08 5.89 -0.30
N HIS A 69 -0.39 6.05 -1.44
CA HIS A 69 0.69 7.04 -1.58
C HIS A 69 0.21 8.47 -1.33
N LYS A 70 -0.94 8.84 -1.90
CA LYS A 70 -1.51 10.18 -1.70
C LYS A 70 -1.77 10.46 -0.23
N MET A 71 -2.36 9.50 0.49
CA MET A 71 -2.63 9.67 1.93
C MET A 71 -1.37 9.71 2.78
N MET A 72 -0.36 8.91 2.45
CA MET A 72 0.94 8.94 3.13
C MET A 72 1.64 10.30 2.96
N GLN A 73 1.43 10.98 1.82
CA GLN A 73 1.99 12.30 1.56
C GLN A 73 1.18 13.44 2.20
N ASP A 74 -0.14 13.40 2.04
CA ASP A 74 -1.03 14.49 2.47
C ASP A 74 -1.30 14.45 3.98
N PHE A 75 -1.36 13.25 4.58
CA PHE A 75 -1.79 13.01 5.98
C PHE A 75 -0.93 11.93 6.68
N PRO A 76 0.40 12.12 6.79
CA PRO A 76 1.32 11.09 7.26
C PRO A 76 1.01 10.60 8.68
N THR A 77 0.67 11.50 9.60
CA THR A 77 0.43 11.19 11.02
C THR A 77 -0.88 10.45 11.22
N GLU A 78 -1.95 10.96 10.62
CA GLU A 78 -3.29 10.36 10.67
C GLU A 78 -3.31 8.99 10.00
N PHE A 79 -2.59 8.86 8.88
CA PHE A 79 -2.44 7.60 8.17
C PHE A 79 -1.71 6.56 9.04
N ALA A 80 -0.59 6.94 9.67
CA ALA A 80 0.15 6.05 10.54
C ALA A 80 -0.66 5.64 11.78
N GLU A 81 -1.43 6.56 12.37
CA GLU A 81 -2.37 6.26 13.46
C GLU A 81 -3.47 5.30 13.01
N THR A 82 -4.00 5.48 11.80
CA THR A 82 -4.96 4.55 11.21
C THR A 82 -4.33 3.17 11.03
N ALA A 83 -3.08 3.09 10.56
CA ALA A 83 -2.36 1.84 10.38
C ALA A 83 -2.05 1.11 11.71
N LYS A 84 -2.11 1.79 12.87
CA LYS A 84 -2.05 1.14 14.20
C LYS A 84 -3.34 0.39 14.53
N ASN A 85 -4.48 1.02 14.24
CA ASN A 85 -5.81 0.56 14.66
C ASN A 85 -6.48 -0.37 13.64
N TYR A 86 -6.08 -0.31 12.38
CA TYR A 86 -6.64 -1.07 11.26
C TYR A 86 -5.56 -1.84 10.52
N MET A 87 -5.96 -2.95 9.90
CA MET A 87 -5.16 -3.71 8.95
C MET A 87 -5.37 -3.12 7.54
N MET A 88 -4.30 -2.66 6.92
CA MET A 88 -4.35 -2.05 5.59
C MET A 88 -3.86 -3.03 4.52
N LEU A 89 -4.71 -3.30 3.54
CA LEU A 89 -4.42 -4.10 2.35
C LEU A 89 -4.27 -3.16 1.14
N VAL A 90 -3.05 -3.03 0.65
CA VAL A 90 -2.74 -2.22 -0.54
C VAL A 90 -2.72 -3.11 -1.77
N THR A 91 -3.56 -2.79 -2.76
CA THR A 91 -3.56 -3.47 -4.04
C THR A 91 -2.62 -2.78 -5.03
N PRO A 92 -1.77 -3.51 -5.77
CA PRO A 92 -0.91 -2.93 -6.78
C PRO A 92 -1.73 -2.19 -7.85
N SER A 93 -1.15 -1.14 -8.41
CA SER A 93 -1.74 -0.40 -9.51
C SER A 93 -1.92 -1.28 -10.75
N VAL A 94 -3.05 -1.11 -11.44
CA VAL A 94 -3.33 -1.74 -12.73
C VAL A 94 -2.36 -1.30 -13.84
N SER A 95 -1.64 -0.19 -13.65
CA SER A 95 -0.59 0.26 -14.58
C SER A 95 0.64 -0.64 -14.58
N ARG A 96 0.81 -1.50 -13.57
CA ARG A 96 1.92 -2.46 -13.45
C ARG A 96 1.69 -3.70 -14.33
N ILE A 97 1.62 -3.50 -15.63
CA ILE A 97 1.40 -4.55 -16.63
C ILE A 97 2.54 -5.58 -16.68
N ASP A 98 3.73 -5.19 -16.22
CA ASP A 98 4.92 -6.02 -16.10
C ASP A 98 4.95 -6.87 -14.82
N SER A 99 3.89 -6.81 -13.99
CA SER A 99 3.84 -7.43 -12.66
C SER A 99 4.96 -6.96 -11.74
N SER A 100 5.48 -5.74 -11.96
CA SER A 100 6.43 -5.11 -11.05
C SER A 100 5.86 -5.04 -9.63
N LYS A 101 6.73 -5.24 -8.63
CA LYS A 101 6.35 -5.18 -7.23
C LYS A 101 6.52 -3.77 -6.70
N MET A 102 5.61 -3.36 -5.83
CA MET A 102 5.79 -2.17 -5.01
C MET A 102 6.96 -2.38 -4.03
N ASN A 103 7.67 -1.31 -3.69
CA ASN A 103 8.69 -1.35 -2.65
C ASN A 103 7.99 -1.42 -1.28
N PRO A 104 8.06 -2.54 -0.54
CA PRO A 104 7.30 -2.68 0.70
C PRO A 104 7.79 -1.75 1.82
N GLN A 105 9.06 -1.30 1.77
CA GLN A 105 9.64 -0.43 2.79
C GLN A 105 8.91 0.92 2.88
N GLU A 106 8.46 1.46 1.75
CA GLU A 106 7.71 2.73 1.69
C GLU A 106 6.42 2.63 2.51
N PHE A 107 5.74 1.49 2.47
CA PHE A 107 4.52 1.24 3.23
C PHE A 107 4.80 0.85 4.68
N TRP A 108 5.84 0.04 4.92
CA TRP A 108 6.25 -0.35 6.27
C TRP A 108 6.63 0.85 7.12
N ASN A 109 7.26 1.87 6.54
CA ASN A 109 7.56 3.12 7.23
C ASN A 109 6.31 3.85 7.74
N PHE A 110 5.13 3.57 7.22
CA PHE A 110 3.87 4.15 7.70
C PHE A 110 3.04 3.15 8.52
N GLY A 111 3.60 1.98 8.84
CA GLY A 111 2.95 0.96 9.67
C GLY A 111 1.99 0.05 8.92
N VAL A 112 1.96 0.10 7.59
CA VAL A 112 1.10 -0.76 6.77
C VAL A 112 1.56 -2.22 6.87
N GLN A 113 0.64 -3.13 7.16
CA GLN A 113 0.91 -4.57 7.30
C GLN A 113 0.95 -5.26 5.91
N MET A 114 2.03 -5.03 5.18
CA MET A 114 2.29 -5.61 3.84
C MET A 114 3.14 -6.86 3.90
N GLN A 115 3.08 -7.70 2.87
CA GLN A 115 3.93 -8.89 2.75
C GLN A 115 5.42 -8.54 2.81
N GLY A 116 6.14 -9.08 3.79
CA GLY A 116 7.59 -9.25 3.70
C GLY A 116 8.30 -9.35 5.04
N LYS A 117 9.54 -9.86 4.96
CA LYS A 117 10.35 -10.44 6.04
C LYS A 117 9.86 -11.80 6.53
N PHE A 118 9.42 -12.66 5.61
CA PHE A 118 9.00 -14.03 5.93
C PHE A 118 10.10 -14.90 6.55
N SER A 119 11.37 -14.57 6.36
CA SER A 119 12.50 -15.28 6.99
C SER A 119 12.79 -14.79 8.41
N GLU A 120 12.30 -13.62 8.82
CA GLU A 120 12.47 -13.11 10.17
C GLU A 120 11.52 -13.82 11.14
N ASN A 121 11.76 -13.65 12.45
CA ASN A 121 10.94 -14.20 13.52
C ASN A 121 10.66 -15.71 13.34
N GLY A 122 11.70 -16.47 12.98
CA GLY A 122 11.63 -17.92 12.82
C GLY A 122 10.80 -18.41 11.64
N GLY A 123 10.58 -17.58 10.60
CA GLY A 123 9.89 -18.05 9.41
C GLY A 123 8.36 -17.91 9.45
N CYS A 124 7.80 -17.31 10.50
CA CYS A 124 6.36 -17.37 10.77
C CYS A 124 5.52 -16.44 9.89
N GLY A 125 6.16 -15.56 9.12
CA GLY A 125 5.49 -14.58 8.26
C GLY A 125 4.98 -13.33 8.98
N TYR A 126 5.31 -13.15 10.26
CA TYR A 126 4.95 -11.97 11.04
C TYR A 126 6.16 -11.38 11.74
N VAL A 127 6.32 -10.07 11.62
CA VAL A 127 7.30 -9.28 12.37
C VAL A 127 6.56 -8.23 13.17
N LEU A 128 6.85 -8.15 14.47
CA LEU A 128 6.25 -7.16 15.34
C LEU A 128 6.75 -5.76 14.93
N LYS A 129 5.83 -4.79 14.79
CA LYS A 129 6.21 -3.40 14.53
C LYS A 129 7.15 -2.90 15.64
N PRO A 130 8.17 -2.08 15.31
CA PRO A 130 9.01 -1.42 16.31
C PRO A 130 8.19 -0.70 17.39
N LEU A 131 8.75 -0.59 18.60
CA LEU A 131 8.03 0.02 19.74
C LEU A 131 7.54 1.44 19.42
N ILE A 132 8.38 2.28 18.79
CA ILE A 132 8.02 3.65 18.41
C ILE A 132 6.76 3.74 17.54
N MET A 133 6.52 2.75 16.68
CA MET A 133 5.34 2.70 15.81
C MET A 133 4.08 2.20 16.52
N ARG A 134 4.22 1.69 17.75
CA ARG A 134 3.12 1.19 18.59
C ARG A 134 2.74 2.19 19.69
N GLU A 135 3.58 3.19 19.94
CA GLU A 135 3.32 4.29 20.88
C GLU A 135 2.51 5.41 20.20
N GLU A 136 1.93 6.33 20.99
CA GLU A 136 1.02 7.37 20.49
C GLU A 136 1.75 8.38 19.56
N LEU A 137 3.00 8.73 19.86
CA LEU A 137 3.75 9.80 19.20
C LEU A 137 4.63 9.30 18.05
N TYR A 138 4.03 8.65 17.05
CA TYR A 138 4.74 8.23 15.85
C TYR A 138 4.45 9.15 14.67
N THR A 139 5.46 9.90 14.24
CA THR A 139 5.44 10.59 12.94
C THR A 139 6.38 9.85 11.98
N PRO A 140 5.87 9.33 10.85
CA PRO A 140 6.72 8.80 9.80
C PRO A 140 7.73 9.85 9.33
N GLY A 141 9.02 9.53 9.37
CA GLY A 141 10.09 10.44 8.96
C GLY A 141 10.75 11.22 10.09
N ASP A 142 10.24 11.15 11.33
CA ASP A 142 10.97 11.69 12.49
C ASP A 142 12.27 10.90 12.67
N MET A 143 13.40 11.60 12.53
CA MET A 143 14.73 11.03 12.69
C MET A 143 14.94 10.59 14.13
N ILE A 144 15.42 9.37 14.32
CA ILE A 144 15.98 8.95 15.61
C ILE A 144 17.11 9.95 15.94
N PRO A 145 17.16 10.53 17.16
CA PRO A 145 18.11 11.60 17.51
C PRO A 145 19.57 11.26 17.21
N ILE A 146 19.91 9.97 17.16
CA ILE A 146 21.23 9.47 16.79
C ILE A 146 21.02 8.25 15.87
N PRO A 147 21.12 8.40 14.54
CA PRO A 147 21.06 7.25 13.65
C PRO A 147 22.29 6.35 13.88
N PRO A 148 22.13 5.02 13.98
CA PRO A 148 23.27 4.12 14.09
C PRO A 148 24.15 4.24 12.85
N GLN A 149 25.46 4.44 13.05
CA GLN A 149 26.43 4.42 11.97
C GLN A 149 26.78 2.96 11.65
N VAL A 150 26.52 2.55 10.42
CA VAL A 150 26.83 1.19 9.97
C VAL A 150 27.96 1.25 8.96
N TYR A 151 29.10 0.64 9.31
CA TYR A 151 30.27 0.55 8.45
C TYR A 151 30.34 -0.83 7.82
N PHE A 152 30.27 -0.88 6.49
CA PHE A 152 30.46 -2.12 5.73
C PHE A 152 31.76 -2.04 4.94
N ASN A 153 32.70 -2.91 5.26
CA ASN A 153 33.90 -3.13 4.45
C ASN A 153 33.76 -4.47 3.73
N ILE A 154 33.77 -4.43 2.40
CA ILE A 154 33.71 -5.63 1.56
C ILE A 154 35.15 -6.06 1.25
N PHE A 155 35.58 -7.20 1.78
CA PHE A 155 36.96 -7.69 1.63
C PHE A 155 37.15 -8.68 0.46
N GLY A 156 36.06 -9.14 -0.17
CA GLY A 156 36.07 -10.09 -1.28
C GLY A 156 34.89 -11.06 -1.21
N GLY A 157 34.67 -11.85 -2.26
CA GLY A 157 33.63 -12.89 -2.31
C GLY A 157 34.17 -14.15 -2.96
N ASN A 158 33.97 -15.30 -2.32
CA ASN A 158 34.39 -16.60 -2.83
C ASN A 158 33.22 -17.28 -3.56
N GLU A 159 33.53 -18.05 -4.61
CA GLU A 159 32.58 -18.94 -5.29
C GLU A 159 31.32 -18.24 -5.85
N ILE A 160 31.46 -16.97 -6.24
CA ILE A 160 30.37 -16.13 -6.76
C ILE A 160 29.71 -16.75 -8.01
N PHE A 161 30.46 -17.57 -8.76
CA PHE A 161 29.97 -18.33 -9.91
C PHE A 161 30.33 -19.81 -9.77
N ARG A 162 29.64 -20.54 -8.89
CA ARG A 162 29.58 -22.01 -9.02
C ARG A 162 28.47 -22.37 -10.02
N LYS A 163 28.87 -22.99 -11.14
CA LYS A 163 27.97 -23.63 -12.13
C LYS A 163 27.31 -24.87 -11.55
#